data_AF-A0A4R6VNT1-F1
#
_entry.id   AF-A0A4R6VNT1-F1
#
_cell.length_a   1.000
_cell.length_b   1.000
_cell.length_c   1.000
_cell.angle_alpha   90.00
_cell.angle_beta   90.00
_cell.angle_gamma   90.00
#
_symmetry.space_group_name_H-M   'P 1'
#
loop_
_entity.id
_entity.type
_entity.pdbx_description
1 polymer ?
#
loop_
_entity_poly.entity_id
_entity_poly.type
_entity_poly.pdbx_seq_one_letter_code
_entity_poly.pdbx_strand_id
1 'polypeptide(L)' 'MSEDRAPDIEFRASVRARRLRFHAEPRVEIDATRSGSRRTNLPDEVEAHVTYSDVQVDEAILSWLEEPDERS' A
#
# COMPACT_ATOMS: atom_id res chain seq x y z
N MET A 1 0.65 6.32 -20.04
CA MET A 1 -0.39 5.32 -19.76
C MET A 1 -1.55 6.07 -19.13
N SER A 2 -2.73 6.09 -19.76
CA SER A 2 -3.81 7.02 -19.42
C SER A 2 -4.31 6.82 -17.98
N GLU A 3 -3.86 7.69 -17.08
CA GLU A 3 -4.48 7.93 -15.76
C GLU A 3 -5.91 8.52 -15.89
N ASP A 4 -6.36 8.80 -17.12
CA ASP A 4 -7.68 9.35 -17.43
C ASP A 4 -8.84 8.33 -17.36
N ARG A 5 -8.54 7.02 -17.24
CA ARG A 5 -9.56 5.97 -17.06
C ARG A 5 -9.51 5.38 -15.66
N ALA A 6 -10.68 5.02 -15.12
CA ALA A 6 -10.77 4.31 -13.84
C ALA A 6 -9.97 2.99 -13.89
N PRO A 7 -9.38 2.55 -12.78
CA PRO A 7 -8.67 1.28 -12.71
C PRO A 7 -9.61 0.10 -12.97
N ASP A 8 -9.09 -0.95 -13.60
CA ASP A 8 -9.84 -2.19 -13.83
C ASP A 8 -9.93 -3.01 -12.53
N ILE A 9 -8.89 -2.92 -11.69
CA ILE A 9 -8.84 -3.53 -10.38
C ILE A 9 -8.39 -2.48 -9.36
N GLU A 10 -9.16 -2.36 -8.28
CA GLU A 10 -8.87 -1.49 -7.16
C GLU A 10 -9.03 -2.24 -5.84
N PHE A 11 -7.95 -2.28 -5.05
CA PHE A 11 -7.97 -2.74 -3.67
C PHE A 11 -7.72 -1.59 -2.71
N ARG A 12 -8.57 -1.49 -1.69
CA ARG A 12 -8.38 -0.58 -0.56
C ARG A 12 -8.42 -1.34 0.74
N ALA A 13 -7.48 -1.03 1.63
CA ALA A 13 -7.45 -1.59 2.97
C ALA A 13 -7.22 -0.47 3.98
N SER A 14 -7.84 -0.58 5.15
CA SER A 14 -7.61 0.34 6.27
C SER A 14 -7.34 -0.47 7.53
N VAL A 15 -6.23 -0.14 8.21
CA VAL A 15 -5.81 -0.74 9.46
C VAL A 15 -5.74 0.34 10.53
N ARG A 16 -6.33 0.06 11.68
CA ARG A 16 -6.30 0.96 12.85
C ARG A 16 -5.86 0.20 14.08
N ALA A 17 -4.94 0.78 14.84
CA ALA A 17 -4.44 0.21 16.08
C ALA A 17 -4.17 1.30 17.11
N ARG A 18 -4.66 1.10 18.34
CA ARG A 18 -4.30 1.99 19.46
C ARG A 18 -2.83 1.86 19.85
N ARG A 19 -2.29 0.64 19.79
CA ARG A 19 -0.88 0.34 20.01
C ARG A 19 -0.44 -0.74 19.03
N LEU A 20 0.68 -0.51 18.35
CA LEU A 20 1.29 -1.42 17.41
C LEU A 20 2.78 -1.55 17.70
N ARG A 21 3.27 -2.79 17.81
CA ARG A 21 4.69 -3.08 18.01
C ARG A 21 5.10 -4.20 17.07
N PHE A 22 6.11 -3.93 16.27
CA PHE A 22 6.72 -4.93 15.41
C PHE A 22 7.82 -5.68 16.18
N HIS A 23 7.80 -7.00 16.14
CA HIS A 23 8.89 -7.81 16.72
C HIS A 23 10.10 -7.88 15.80
N ALA A 24 9.89 -7.75 14.49
CA ALA A 24 10.90 -7.62 13.46
C ALA A 24 10.39 -6.62 12.42
N GLU A 25 11.31 -5.98 11.70
CA GLU A 25 10.96 -5.06 10.62
C GLU A 25 10.17 -5.79 9.52
N PRO A 26 8.97 -5.30 9.15
CA PRO A 26 8.15 -5.93 8.13
C PRO A 26 8.76 -5.71 6.74
N ARG A 27 8.73 -6.75 5.92
CA ARG A 27 9.08 -6.67 4.49
C ARG A 27 7.81 -6.72 3.67
N VAL A 28 7.60 -5.73 2.81
CA VAL A 28 6.40 -5.58 2.00
C VAL A 28 6.80 -5.38 0.55
N GLU A 29 6.24 -6.19 -0.34
CA GLU A 29 6.38 -6.07 -1.79
C GLU A 29 4.98 -5.92 -2.39
N ILE A 30 4.79 -4.91 -3.24
CA ILE A 30 3.56 -4.67 -3.97
C ILE A 30 3.92 -4.57 -5.45
N ASP A 31 3.32 -5.44 -6.25
CA ASP A 31 3.39 -5.39 -7.70
C ASP A 31 2.03 -4.93 -8.24
N ALA A 32 1.99 -3.70 -8.74
CA ALA A 32 0.80 -3.06 -9.28
C ALA A 32 1.20 -1.89 -10.16
N THR A 33 0.32 -1.49 -11.09
CA THR A 33 0.53 -0.28 -11.91
C THR A 33 0.70 0.97 -11.03
N ARG A 34 -0.07 1.07 -9.95
CA ARG A 34 0.06 2.15 -8.96
C ARG A 34 -0.33 1.67 -7.57
N SER A 35 0.51 1.97 -6.58
CA SER A 35 0.19 1.76 -5.17
C SER A 35 0.47 3.03 -4.36
N GLY A 36 -0.24 3.20 -3.25
CA GLY A 36 -0.05 4.31 -2.33
C GLY A 36 -0.51 3.99 -0.92
N SER A 37 0.29 4.43 0.05
CA SER A 37 0.03 4.28 1.48
C SER A 37 -0.13 5.66 2.11
N ARG A 38 -1.19 5.86 2.88
CA ARG A 38 -1.33 7.02 3.75
C ARG A 38 -1.24 6.57 5.20
N ARG A 39 -0.20 7.03 5.88
CA ARG A 39 0.13 6.64 7.26
C ARG A 39 -0.10 7.80 8.22
N THR A 40 -0.61 7.50 9.40
CA THR A 40 -0.72 8.43 10.54
C THR A 40 -0.03 7.79 11.74
N ASN A 41 0.86 8.55 12.38
CA ASN A 41 1.69 8.11 13.52
C ASN A 41 2.50 6.84 13.28
N LEU A 42 2.80 6.54 12.01
CA LEU A 42 3.66 5.44 11.60
C LEU A 42 4.58 5.93 10.47
N PRO A 43 5.91 5.86 10.63
CA PRO A 43 6.86 6.24 9.59
C PRO A 43 6.85 5.23 8.42
N ASP A 44 7.55 5.59 7.34
CA ASP A 44 7.73 4.71 6.19
C ASP A 44 8.61 3.50 6.55
N GLU A 45 9.72 3.75 7.24
CA GLU A 45 10.61 2.75 7.84
C GLU A 45 10.30 2.61 9.33
N VAL A 46 9.85 1.42 9.75
CA VAL A 46 9.49 1.14 11.15
C VAL A 46 10.61 0.40 11.86
N GLU A 47 10.79 0.69 13.15
CA GLU A 47 11.82 0.08 13.96
C GLU A 47 11.27 -1.13 14.73
N ALA A 48 12.09 -2.17 14.84
CA ALA A 48 11.79 -3.31 15.69
C ALA A 48 11.68 -2.86 17.15
N HIS A 49 10.73 -3.45 17.87
CA HIS A 49 10.50 -3.25 19.29
C HIS A 49 10.03 -1.86 19.74
N VAL A 50 9.86 -0.90 18.84
CA VAL A 50 9.21 0.38 19.12
C VAL A 50 7.70 0.20 19.15
N THR A 51 7.02 0.86 20.09
CA THR A 51 5.56 0.87 20.17
C THR A 51 5.03 2.18 19.61
N TYR A 52 4.32 2.10 18.50
CA TYR A 52 3.59 3.20 17.89
C TYR A 52 2.18 3.26 18.47
N SER A 53 1.66 4.48 18.66
CA SER A 53 0.34 4.71 19.26
C SER A 53 -0.57 5.43 18.29
N ASP A 54 -1.87 5.12 18.37
CA ASP A 54 -2.92 5.72 17.53
C ASP A 54 -2.56 5.71 16.04
N VAL A 55 -2.22 4.51 15.56
CA VAL A 55 -1.80 4.24 14.18
C VAL A 55 -3.01 4.06 13.29
N GLN A 56 -2.96 4.71 12.13
CA GLN A 56 -3.83 4.41 10.99
C GLN A 56 -2.99 4.27 9.72
N VAL A 57 -3.29 3.24 8.94
CA VAL A 57 -2.71 3.02 7.61
C VAL A 57 -3.87 2.78 6.65
N ASP A 58 -3.94 3.61 5.60
CA ASP A 58 -4.87 3.43 4.49
C ASP A 58 -4.05 3.09 3.23
N GLU A 59 -4.27 1.91 2.66
CA GLU A 59 -3.61 1.45 1.43
C GLU A 59 -4.55 1.54 0.24
N ALA A 60 -4.00 1.90 -0.92
CA ALA A 60 -4.66 1.84 -2.21
C ALA A 60 -3.73 1.16 -3.24
N ILE A 61 -4.23 0.13 -3.90
CA ILE A 61 -3.52 -0.61 -4.95
C ILE A 61 -4.42 -0.63 -6.17
N LEU A 62 -3.93 -0.05 -7.28
CA LEU A 62 -4.69 0.17 -8.50
C LEU A 62 -3.96 -0.50 -9.67
N SER A 63 -4.71 -1.16 -10.54
CA SER A 63 -4.16 -1.80 -11.73
C SER A 63 -5.07 -1.62 -12.94
N TRP A 64 -4.45 -1.51 -14.09
CA TRP A 64 -5.08 -1.40 -15.40
C TRP A 64 -4.60 -2.56 -16.25
N LEU A 65 -5.51 -3.20 -16.97
CA LEU A 65 -5.16 -4.15 -18.01
C LEU A 65 -4.46 -3.39 -19.13
N GLU A 66 -3.25 -3.84 -19.46
CA GLU A 66 -2.57 -3.44 -20.68
C GLU A 66 -3.13 -4.31 -21.82
N GLU A 67 -3.52 -3.69 -22.93
CA GLU A 67 -3.86 -4.47 -24.12
C GLU A 67 -2.58 -5.21 -24.56
N PRO A 68 -2.68 -6.52 -24.87
CA PRO A 68 -1.54 -7.26 -25.37
C PRO A 68 -1.03 -6.58 -26.65
N ASP A 69 0.28 -6.34 -26.71
CA ASP A 69 0.92 -5.74 -27.87
C ASP A 69 0.72 -6.68 -29.07
N GLU A 70 -0.12 -6.30 -30.05
CA GLU A 70 -0.45 -7.11 -31.24
C GLU A 70 0.72 -7.21 -32.24
N ARG A 71 1.97 -7.24 -31.77
CA ARG A 71 3.15 -7.50 -32.59
C ARG A 71 3.94 -8.68 -32.02
N SER A 72 3.66 -9.86 -32.54
CA SER A 72 4.52 -11.05 -32.52
C SER A 72 4.41 -11.79 -33.84
#